data_AF-A0A395M5H3-F1
#
_entry.id   AF-A0A395M5H3-F1
#
_cell.length_a   1.000
_cell.length_b   1.000
_cell.length_c   1.000
_cell.angle_alpha   90.00
_cell.angle_beta   90.00
_cell.angle_gamma   90.00
#
_symmetry.space_group_name_H-M   'P 1'
#
loop_
_entity.id
_entity.type
_entity.pdbx_description
1 polymer ?
#
loop_
_entity_poly.entity_id
_entity_poly.type
_entity_poly.pdbx_seq_one_letter_code
_entity_poly.pdbx_strand_id
1 'polypeptide(L)'
;MNTPDTKILFVDDEPQVLETISLIFRNWHFVTAVGAEAALKAISDDKFAVVVSDQRMPGMTGAELLKKVREIAPETIRIILTGYSDMDSIIEAINSGEVWRFINKPWDNQKLKATVKAAVDLYEVNRMLKEQQKTGRAVNAKQSNASTVLFIDKRADHLQKYQELFKDTYNVRVCETLPEALKIIESEPIAAVACDSSLASEEGADFLAAIKQRFPAVVTIFMSDSKDANEAIRLINEGQIFRYLVKPFPRQALINAVQEAVQKHSEIKVLPKEMISTAPRVISFSQMLADIRRRREEKKAY
;
A
#
# COMPACT_ATOMS: atom_id res chain seq x y z
N MET A 1 24.33 4.91 -7.01
CA MET A 1 24.82 3.82 -7.88
C MET A 1 23.59 3.19 -8.50
N ASN A 2 23.28 3.49 -9.76
CA ASN A 2 22.24 2.78 -10.53
C ASN A 2 22.97 1.80 -11.43
N THR A 3 22.61 0.52 -11.38
CA THR A 3 23.14 -0.47 -12.30
C THR A 3 22.34 -0.45 -13.61
N PRO A 4 22.90 -0.92 -14.73
CA PRO A 4 22.19 -1.00 -16.02
C PRO A 4 20.88 -1.81 -15.98
N ASP A 5 20.74 -2.71 -15.00
CA ASP A 5 19.57 -3.60 -14.83
C ASP A 5 18.35 -2.91 -14.22
N THR A 6 18.51 -1.69 -13.71
CA THR A 6 17.45 -0.97 -12.99
C THR A 6 16.78 0.06 -13.89
N LYS A 7 15.99 -0.41 -14.87
CA LYS A 7 15.32 0.42 -15.87
C LYS A 7 13.92 0.86 -15.41
N ILE A 8 13.56 2.12 -15.66
CA ILE A 8 12.24 2.69 -15.34
C ILE A 8 11.46 2.95 -16.61
N LEU A 9 10.16 2.64 -16.63
CA LEU A 9 9.25 3.03 -17.71
C LEU A 9 8.33 4.16 -17.23
N PHE A 10 8.32 5.27 -17.95
CA PHE A 10 7.36 6.35 -17.76
C PHE A 10 6.33 6.33 -18.89
N VAL A 11 5.05 6.38 -18.52
CA VAL A 11 3.92 6.28 -19.46
C VAL A 11 2.98 7.46 -19.24
N ASP A 12 2.66 8.16 -20.32
CA ASP A 12 1.73 9.27 -20.34
C ASP A 12 1.23 9.43 -21.78
N ASP A 13 -0.02 9.84 -22.01
CA ASP A 13 -0.51 10.12 -23.36
C ASP A 13 -0.10 11.50 -23.87
N GLU A 14 0.37 12.39 -22.97
CA GLU A 14 0.86 13.72 -23.31
C GLU A 14 2.40 13.72 -23.46
N PRO A 15 2.95 13.88 -24.69
CA PRO A 15 4.40 13.86 -24.91
C PRO A 15 5.15 14.93 -24.11
N GLN A 16 4.52 16.08 -23.86
CA GLN A 16 5.09 17.20 -23.09
C GLN A 16 5.34 16.82 -21.62
N VAL A 17 4.48 15.96 -21.06
CA VAL A 17 4.69 15.41 -19.71
C VAL A 17 5.91 14.49 -19.70
N LEU A 18 6.04 13.62 -20.70
CA LEU A 18 7.19 12.73 -20.84
C LEU A 18 8.51 13.49 -21.06
N GLU A 19 8.50 14.59 -21.80
CA GLU A 19 9.65 15.49 -21.95
C GLU A 19 10.06 16.11 -20.61
N THR A 20 9.07 16.59 -19.84
CA THR A 20 9.31 17.14 -18.50
C THR A 20 9.91 16.08 -17.56
N ILE A 21 9.35 14.87 -17.55
CA ILE A 21 9.87 13.73 -16.81
C ILE A 21 11.30 13.39 -17.26
N SER A 22 11.57 13.43 -18.57
CA SER A 22 12.91 13.15 -19.11
C SER A 22 13.96 14.15 -18.60
N LEU A 23 13.61 15.43 -18.47
CA LEU A 23 14.47 16.44 -17.87
C LEU A 23 14.73 16.19 -16.38
N ILE A 24 13.67 15.80 -15.65
CA ILE A 24 13.75 15.48 -14.21
C ILE A 24 14.67 14.28 -13.98
N PHE A 25 14.54 13.22 -14.79
CA PHE A 25 15.22 11.93 -14.62
C PHE A 25 16.43 11.72 -15.52
N ARG A 26 16.96 12.75 -16.18
CA ARG A 26 18.08 12.67 -17.16
C ARG A 26 19.33 11.85 -16.75
N ASN A 27 19.57 11.69 -15.45
CA ASN A 27 20.71 10.92 -14.91
C ASN A 27 20.34 9.47 -14.52
N TRP A 28 19.16 9.00 -14.92
CA TRP A 28 18.62 7.67 -14.63
C TRP A 28 18.47 6.86 -15.91
N HIS A 29 18.42 5.54 -15.78
CA HIS A 29 18.12 4.65 -16.89
C HIS A 29 16.59 4.51 -17.02
N PHE A 30 16.00 5.16 -18.03
CA PHE A 30 14.56 5.10 -18.25
C PHE A 30 14.20 5.02 -19.73
N VAL A 31 12.96 4.60 -19.98
CA VAL A 31 12.27 4.63 -21.27
C VAL A 31 10.96 5.38 -21.08
N THR A 32 10.52 6.07 -22.12
CA THR A 32 9.19 6.70 -22.16
C THR A 32 8.31 5.98 -23.17
N ALA A 33 7.01 5.90 -22.88
CA ALA A 33 6.00 5.36 -23.78
C ALA A 33 4.80 6.30 -23.85
N VAL A 34 4.37 6.63 -25.07
CA VAL A 34 3.18 7.47 -25.29
C VAL A 34 1.95 6.56 -25.29
N GLY A 35 1.21 6.57 -24.18
CA GLY A 35 0.03 5.74 -23.97
C GLY A 35 0.28 4.25 -23.67
N ALA A 36 -0.80 3.54 -23.34
CA ALA A 36 -0.75 2.18 -22.80
C ALA A 36 -0.23 1.11 -23.78
N GLU A 37 -0.58 1.18 -25.05
CA GLU A 37 -0.15 0.19 -26.05
C GLU A 37 1.37 0.20 -26.26
N ALA A 38 1.96 1.39 -26.33
CA ALA A 38 3.41 1.55 -26.39
C ALA A 38 4.10 1.00 -25.13
N ALA A 39 3.48 1.18 -23.96
CA ALA A 39 3.99 0.69 -22.69
C ALA A 39 3.95 -0.85 -22.60
N LEU A 40 2.84 -1.48 -23.02
CA LEU A 40 2.72 -2.95 -23.05
C LEU A 40 3.73 -3.59 -23.99
N LYS A 41 3.97 -2.98 -25.16
CA LYS A 41 5.02 -3.42 -26.07
C LYS A 41 6.39 -3.33 -25.40
N ALA A 42 6.72 -2.19 -24.79
CA ALA A 42 7.99 -2.01 -24.08
C ALA A 42 8.19 -3.06 -22.98
N ILE A 43 7.17 -3.31 -22.15
CA ILE A 43 7.19 -4.30 -21.06
C ILE A 43 7.36 -5.74 -21.56
N SER A 44 6.90 -6.03 -22.79
CA SER A 44 7.08 -7.35 -23.41
C SER A 44 8.49 -7.52 -23.99
N ASP A 45 9.07 -6.44 -24.51
CA ASP A 45 10.37 -6.44 -25.15
C ASP A 45 11.53 -6.37 -24.15
N ASP A 46 11.30 -5.85 -22.93
CA ASP A 46 12.35 -5.57 -21.96
C ASP A 46 11.88 -5.65 -20.50
N LYS A 47 12.83 -5.70 -19.56
CA LYS A 47 12.57 -5.72 -18.12
C LYS A 47 12.65 -4.33 -17.52
N PHE A 48 11.66 -4.01 -16.69
CA PHE A 48 11.60 -2.76 -15.95
C PHE A 48 11.47 -3.02 -14.45
N ALA A 49 12.29 -2.33 -13.67
CA ALA A 49 12.21 -2.31 -12.23
C ALA A 49 10.95 -1.58 -11.75
N VAL A 50 10.63 -0.46 -12.39
CA VAL A 50 9.51 0.40 -12.03
C VAL A 50 8.75 0.85 -13.27
N VAL A 51 7.42 0.87 -13.20
CA VAL A 51 6.54 1.54 -14.16
C VAL A 51 5.82 2.66 -13.45
N VAL A 52 5.86 3.85 -14.03
CA VAL A 52 5.14 5.05 -13.59
C VAL A 52 4.19 5.44 -14.71
N SER A 53 2.89 5.29 -14.50
CA SER A 53 1.87 5.56 -15.53
C SER A 53 0.98 6.71 -15.13
N ASP A 54 0.61 7.56 -16.09
CA ASP A 54 -0.57 8.40 -15.94
C ASP A 54 -1.83 7.55 -15.75
N GLN A 55 -2.79 8.08 -14.99
CA GLN A 55 -4.06 7.42 -14.74
C GLN A 55 -5.02 7.52 -15.94
N ARG A 56 -5.04 8.66 -16.64
CA ARG A 56 -6.05 9.01 -17.64
C ARG A 56 -5.43 9.06 -19.02
N MET A 57 -5.33 7.90 -19.66
CA MET A 57 -4.93 7.81 -21.05
C MET A 57 -6.10 7.37 -21.94
N PRO A 58 -6.20 7.85 -23.18
CA PRO A 58 -7.20 7.39 -24.14
C PRO A 58 -7.14 5.87 -24.36
N GLY A 59 -8.31 5.23 -24.33
CA GLY A 59 -8.48 3.81 -24.61
C GLY A 59 -8.24 2.87 -23.42
N MET A 60 -7.18 3.10 -22.64
CA MET A 60 -6.84 2.28 -21.47
C MET A 60 -6.29 3.14 -20.34
N THR A 61 -6.87 3.03 -19.15
CA THR A 61 -6.41 3.76 -17.97
C THR A 61 -5.07 3.23 -17.44
N GLY A 62 -4.39 4.04 -16.62
CA GLY A 62 -3.17 3.62 -15.93
C GLY A 62 -3.38 2.39 -15.05
N ALA A 63 -4.49 2.32 -14.31
CA ALA A 63 -4.83 1.16 -13.51
C ALA A 63 -4.97 -0.12 -14.36
N GLU A 64 -5.71 -0.07 -15.47
CA GLU A 64 -5.87 -1.20 -16.39
C GLU A 64 -4.56 -1.63 -17.06
N LEU A 65 -3.70 -0.66 -17.41
CA LEU A 65 -2.35 -0.95 -17.89
C LEU A 65 -1.55 -1.70 -16.82
N LEU A 66 -1.53 -1.20 -15.58
CA LEU A 66 -0.74 -1.78 -14.50
C LEU A 66 -1.24 -3.17 -14.06
N LYS A 67 -2.54 -3.46 -14.23
CA LYS A 67 -3.11 -4.81 -14.15
C LYS A 67 -2.45 -5.78 -15.12
N LYS A 68 -2.40 -5.42 -16.41
CA LYS A 68 -1.75 -6.22 -17.45
C LYS A 68 -0.24 -6.34 -17.20
N VAL A 69 0.42 -5.26 -16.78
CA VAL A 69 1.84 -5.29 -16.42
C VAL A 69 2.09 -6.28 -15.29
N ARG A 70 1.21 -6.40 -14.29
CA ARG A 70 1.37 -7.38 -13.21
C ARG A 70 1.32 -8.82 -13.73
N GLU A 71 0.50 -9.11 -14.73
CA GLU A 71 0.41 -10.44 -15.34
C GLU A 71 1.68 -10.80 -16.11
N ILE A 72 2.24 -9.83 -16.84
CA ILE A 72 3.45 -10.03 -17.69
C ILE A 72 4.73 -9.98 -16.85
N ALA A 73 4.84 -8.99 -15.96
CA ALA A 73 6.01 -8.67 -15.16
C ALA A 73 5.61 -8.43 -13.68
N PRO A 74 5.28 -9.50 -12.93
CA PRO A 74 4.76 -9.39 -11.56
C PRO A 74 5.71 -8.71 -10.57
N GLU A 75 7.03 -8.79 -10.83
CA GLU A 75 8.08 -8.17 -10.02
C GLU A 75 8.14 -6.65 -10.12
N THR A 76 7.69 -6.10 -11.25
CA THR A 76 7.79 -4.66 -11.53
C THR A 76 6.98 -3.87 -10.51
N ILE A 77 7.60 -2.86 -9.91
CA ILE A 77 6.91 -1.96 -8.98
C ILE A 77 6.13 -0.94 -9.79
N ARG A 78 4.88 -0.70 -9.40
CA ARG A 78 3.88 0.00 -10.23
C ARG A 78 3.39 1.26 -9.51
N ILE A 79 3.51 2.42 -10.14
CA ILE A 79 3.14 3.74 -9.59
C ILE A 79 2.17 4.42 -10.55
N ILE A 80 1.17 5.10 -10.00
CA ILE A 80 0.23 5.93 -10.77
C ILE A 80 0.49 7.41 -10.54
N LEU A 81 0.49 8.20 -11.61
CA LEU A 81 0.35 9.65 -11.59
C LEU A 81 -1.13 10.00 -11.77
N THR A 82 -1.70 10.83 -10.90
CA THR A 82 -3.15 11.11 -10.92
C THR A 82 -3.46 12.60 -10.68
N GLY A 83 -4.47 13.11 -11.36
CA GLY A 83 -5.01 14.46 -11.20
C GLY A 83 -6.30 14.54 -10.38
N TYR A 84 -6.53 13.61 -9.45
CA TYR A 84 -7.66 13.58 -8.49
C TYR A 84 -9.07 13.26 -9.02
N SER A 85 -9.23 12.83 -10.27
CA SER A 85 -10.53 12.88 -10.93
C SER A 85 -11.19 11.53 -11.23
N ASP A 86 -10.66 10.41 -10.71
CA ASP A 86 -11.28 9.10 -10.89
C ASP A 86 -11.18 8.19 -9.65
N MET A 87 -12.22 8.27 -8.81
CA MET A 87 -12.33 7.55 -7.54
C MET A 87 -12.35 6.04 -7.69
N ASP A 88 -13.21 5.56 -8.58
CA ASP A 88 -13.51 4.14 -8.69
C ASP A 88 -12.26 3.40 -9.19
N SER A 89 -11.54 4.01 -10.14
CA SER A 89 -10.25 3.50 -10.61
C SER A 89 -9.16 3.45 -9.52
N ILE A 90 -9.10 4.45 -8.63
CA ILE A 90 -8.14 4.44 -7.51
C ILE A 90 -8.46 3.28 -6.55
N ILE A 91 -9.74 3.12 -6.17
CA ILE A 91 -10.17 2.05 -5.25
C ILE A 91 -9.93 0.67 -5.85
N GLU A 92 -10.25 0.49 -7.14
CA GLU A 92 -10.01 -0.76 -7.84
C GLU A 92 -8.53 -1.13 -7.84
N ALA A 93 -7.66 -0.18 -8.19
CA ALA A 93 -6.21 -0.36 -8.23
C ALA A 93 -5.59 -0.75 -6.87
N ILE A 94 -6.17 -0.28 -5.76
CA ILE A 94 -5.80 -0.70 -4.40
C ILE A 94 -6.20 -2.15 -4.16
N ASN A 95 -7.47 -2.46 -4.45
CA ASN A 95 -8.07 -3.76 -4.13
C ASN A 95 -7.54 -4.88 -5.02
N SER A 96 -7.11 -4.57 -6.23
CA SER A 96 -6.40 -5.51 -7.06
C SER A 96 -4.98 -5.76 -6.54
N GLY A 97 -4.37 -4.81 -5.82
CA GLY A 97 -2.95 -4.85 -5.41
C GLY A 97 -2.01 -4.53 -6.58
N GLU A 98 -2.52 -3.84 -7.60
CA GLU A 98 -1.76 -3.49 -8.81
C GLU A 98 -0.84 -2.31 -8.57
N VAL A 99 -1.13 -1.45 -7.59
CA VAL A 99 -0.39 -0.19 -7.41
C VAL A 99 0.30 -0.14 -6.06
N TRP A 100 1.57 0.24 -6.09
CA TRP A 100 2.37 0.47 -4.90
C TRP A 100 2.16 1.87 -4.32
N ARG A 101 2.12 2.91 -5.18
CA ARG A 101 1.91 4.31 -4.76
C ARG A 101 1.21 5.16 -5.82
N PHE A 102 0.62 6.26 -5.36
CA PHE A 102 0.03 7.30 -6.19
C PHE A 102 0.79 8.61 -6.00
N ILE A 103 1.01 9.36 -7.08
CA ILE A 103 1.63 10.68 -7.05
C ILE A 103 0.68 11.66 -7.70
N ASN A 104 0.34 12.73 -6.99
CA ASN A 104 -0.59 13.73 -7.50
C ASN A 104 0.08 14.67 -8.51
N LYS A 105 -0.64 14.99 -9.58
CA LYS A 105 -0.32 16.05 -10.53
C LYS A 105 -0.97 17.37 -10.03
N PRO A 106 -0.25 18.51 -10.02
CA PRO A 106 1.18 18.66 -10.31
C PRO A 106 2.04 18.09 -9.17
N TRP A 107 3.19 17.50 -9.51
CA TRP A 107 4.11 16.91 -8.54
C TRP A 107 5.25 17.86 -8.16
N ASP A 108 5.80 17.64 -6.98
CA ASP A 108 7.11 18.16 -6.62
C ASP A 108 8.21 17.25 -7.18
N ASN A 109 9.22 17.85 -7.83
CA ASN A 109 10.28 17.11 -8.51
C ASN A 109 11.14 16.28 -7.54
N GLN A 110 11.38 16.77 -6.32
CA GLN A 110 12.16 16.04 -5.33
C GLN A 110 11.37 14.85 -4.78
N LYS A 111 10.08 15.05 -4.48
CA LYS A 111 9.17 14.01 -4.01
C LYS A 111 8.97 12.91 -5.05
N LEU A 112 8.84 13.28 -6.33
CA LEU A 112 8.75 12.31 -7.43
C LEU A 112 10.02 11.45 -7.51
N LYS A 113 11.22 12.06 -7.51
CA LYS A 113 12.51 11.34 -7.50
C LYS A 113 12.66 10.42 -6.30
N ALA A 114 12.32 10.89 -5.10
CA ALA A 114 12.42 10.11 -3.88
C ALA A 114 11.48 8.89 -3.92
N THR A 115 10.27 9.07 -4.46
CA THR A 115 9.29 7.99 -4.59
C THR A 115 9.75 6.93 -5.58
N VAL A 116 10.25 7.34 -6.75
CA VAL A 116 10.78 6.42 -7.77
C VAL A 116 12.05 5.71 -7.27
N LYS A 117 12.92 6.41 -6.51
CA LYS A 117 14.08 5.80 -5.83
C LYS A 117 13.63 4.68 -4.89
N ALA A 118 12.66 4.96 -4.02
CA ALA A 118 12.17 3.97 -3.06
C ALA A 118 11.55 2.74 -3.76
N ALA A 119 10.88 2.93 -4.90
CA ALA A 119 10.37 1.84 -5.72
C ALA A 119 11.48 1.00 -6.34
N VAL A 120 12.54 1.64 -6.86
CA VAL A 120 13.73 0.95 -7.36
C VAL A 120 14.40 0.13 -6.26
N ASP A 121 14.62 0.72 -5.08
CA ASP A 121 15.28 0.03 -3.98
C ASP A 121 14.45 -1.19 -3.54
N LEU A 122 13.11 -1.06 -3.51
CA LEU A 122 12.20 -2.16 -3.21
C LEU A 122 12.27 -3.29 -4.27
N TYR A 123 12.39 -2.94 -5.55
CA TYR A 123 12.54 -3.92 -6.63
C TYR A 123 13.82 -4.76 -6.44
N GLU A 124 14.96 -4.11 -6.23
CA GLU A 124 16.25 -4.79 -6.05
C GLU A 124 16.21 -5.72 -4.84
N VAL A 125 15.64 -5.23 -3.74
CA VAL A 125 15.45 -6.01 -2.51
C VAL A 125 14.58 -7.25 -2.76
N ASN A 126 13.45 -7.13 -3.47
CA ASN A 126 12.58 -8.27 -3.80
C ASN A 126 13.28 -9.27 -4.76
N ARG A 127 14.07 -8.77 -5.70
CA ARG A 127 14.86 -9.59 -6.62
C ARG A 127 15.89 -10.44 -5.86
N MET A 128 16.68 -9.80 -4.99
CA MET A 128 17.69 -10.49 -4.17
C MET A 128 17.08 -11.59 -3.30
N LEU A 129 15.91 -11.34 -2.70
CA LEU A 129 15.18 -12.35 -1.94
C LEU A 129 14.80 -13.58 -2.77
N LYS A 130 14.27 -13.36 -3.97
CA LYS A 130 13.85 -14.46 -4.84
C LYS A 130 15.04 -15.29 -5.30
N GLU A 131 16.18 -14.67 -5.51
CA GLU A 131 17.43 -15.36 -5.83
C GLU A 131 17.92 -16.21 -4.62
N GLN A 132 17.84 -15.68 -3.39
CA GLN A 132 18.18 -16.40 -2.16
C GLN A 132 17.22 -17.56 -1.86
N GLN A 133 15.92 -17.39 -2.08
CA GLN A 133 14.92 -18.46 -1.90
C GLN A 133 15.07 -19.58 -2.93
N LYS A 134 15.56 -19.29 -4.13
CA LYS A 134 15.90 -20.31 -5.13
C LYS A 134 17.15 -21.12 -4.75
N THR A 135 18.03 -20.57 -3.92
CA THR A 135 19.28 -21.21 -3.48
C THR A 135 19.20 -21.85 -2.09
N GLY A 136 18.29 -21.42 -1.22
CA GLY A 136 18.05 -21.98 0.12
C GLY A 136 16.85 -22.95 0.18
N ARG A 137 17.05 -24.15 0.75
CA ARG A 137 15.99 -25.15 0.99
C ARG A 137 14.73 -24.52 1.57
N ALA A 138 13.58 -24.89 0.99
CA ALA A 138 12.24 -24.52 1.45
C ALA A 138 12.08 -24.82 2.96
N VAL A 139 12.05 -23.77 3.77
CA VAL A 139 11.65 -23.88 5.17
C VAL A 139 10.14 -23.96 5.18
N ASN A 140 9.63 -25.20 5.20
CA ASN A 140 8.26 -25.49 5.59
C ASN A 140 8.07 -25.03 7.05
N ALA A 141 7.56 -23.82 7.24
CA ALA A 141 6.99 -23.40 8.51
C ALA A 141 5.46 -23.53 8.44
N LYS A 142 4.97 -24.78 8.52
CA LYS A 142 3.64 -25.02 9.08
C LYS A 142 3.74 -24.68 10.57
N GLN A 143 3.46 -23.43 10.93
CA GLN A 143 3.20 -23.08 12.32
C GLN A 143 1.69 -22.94 12.51
N SER A 144 1.11 -24.01 13.06
CA SER A 144 -0.30 -24.21 13.36
C SER A 144 -0.75 -23.43 14.60
N ASN A 145 -0.75 -22.10 14.52
CA ASN A 145 -1.55 -21.26 15.41
C ASN A 145 -2.46 -20.38 14.55
N ALA A 146 -3.73 -20.28 14.94
CA ALA A 146 -4.67 -19.37 14.28
C ALA A 146 -4.10 -17.95 14.32
N SER A 147 -4.02 -17.31 13.14
CA SER A 147 -3.55 -15.92 13.04
C SER A 147 -4.53 -14.99 13.75
N THR A 148 -4.01 -13.96 14.40
CA THR A 148 -4.84 -12.95 15.08
C THR A 148 -5.21 -11.82 14.12
N VAL A 149 -6.50 -11.50 14.04
CA VAL A 149 -7.04 -10.39 13.23
C VAL A 149 -7.73 -9.40 14.17
N LEU A 150 -7.37 -8.13 14.06
CA LEU A 150 -7.96 -7.04 14.86
C LEU A 150 -8.93 -6.22 14.01
N PHE A 151 -10.17 -6.10 14.45
CA PHE A 151 -11.15 -5.16 13.90
C PHE A 151 -11.31 -3.95 14.80
N ILE A 152 -11.34 -2.77 14.19
CA ILE A 152 -11.46 -1.49 14.89
C ILE A 152 -12.63 -0.74 14.25
N ASP A 153 -13.75 -0.59 14.97
CA ASP A 153 -14.98 0.05 14.51
C ASP A 153 -15.71 0.65 15.72
N LYS A 154 -16.24 1.88 15.64
CA LYS A 154 -17.00 2.48 16.76
C LYS A 154 -18.28 1.72 17.08
N ARG A 155 -18.75 0.91 16.14
CA ARG A 155 -20.05 0.27 16.19
C ARG A 155 -19.92 -1.13 16.77
N ALA A 156 -20.33 -1.31 18.02
CA ALA A 156 -20.35 -2.61 18.68
C ALA A 156 -21.14 -3.68 17.90
N ASP A 157 -22.22 -3.29 17.20
CA ASP A 157 -23.01 -4.20 16.36
C ASP A 157 -22.24 -4.72 15.14
N HIS A 158 -21.34 -3.91 14.58
CA HIS A 158 -20.43 -4.34 13.52
C HIS A 158 -19.36 -5.28 14.07
N LEU A 159 -18.74 -4.91 15.19
CA LEU A 159 -17.70 -5.71 15.83
C LEU A 159 -18.17 -7.13 16.17
N GLN A 160 -19.38 -7.26 16.72
CA GLN A 160 -19.98 -8.57 16.99
C GLN A 160 -20.13 -9.40 15.71
N LYS A 161 -20.61 -8.80 14.61
CA LYS A 161 -20.75 -9.47 13.32
C LYS A 161 -19.40 -9.92 12.77
N TYR A 162 -18.36 -9.09 12.88
CA TYR A 162 -17.00 -9.46 12.45
C TYR A 162 -16.45 -10.62 13.29
N GLN A 163 -16.66 -10.59 14.61
CA GLN A 163 -16.25 -11.65 15.50
C GLN A 163 -16.94 -12.98 15.16
N GLU A 164 -18.27 -12.97 14.97
CA GLU A 164 -19.04 -14.15 14.56
C GLU A 164 -18.60 -14.67 13.19
N LEU A 165 -18.24 -13.78 12.26
CA LEU A 165 -17.84 -14.13 10.90
C LEU A 165 -16.49 -14.87 10.85
N PHE A 166 -15.55 -14.54 11.73
CA PHE A 166 -14.15 -14.97 11.61
C PHE A 166 -13.67 -15.88 12.76
N LYS A 167 -14.45 -16.05 13.84
CA LYS A 167 -14.07 -16.84 15.04
C LYS A 167 -13.64 -18.29 14.77
N ASP A 168 -14.18 -18.93 13.73
CA ASP A 168 -13.89 -20.34 13.44
C ASP A 168 -12.56 -20.51 12.68
N THR A 169 -12.00 -19.43 12.14
CA THR A 169 -10.77 -19.44 11.32
C THR A 169 -9.61 -18.68 11.96
N TYR A 170 -9.89 -17.61 12.69
CA TYR A 170 -8.89 -16.69 13.24
C TYR A 170 -9.14 -16.38 14.71
N ASN A 171 -8.08 -15.98 15.41
CA ASN A 171 -8.22 -15.34 16.72
C ASN A 171 -8.69 -13.91 16.50
N VAL A 172 -9.97 -13.63 16.71
CA VAL A 172 -10.55 -12.31 16.43
C VAL A 172 -10.46 -11.42 17.65
N ARG A 173 -9.83 -10.25 17.50
CA ARG A 173 -9.84 -9.15 18.47
C ARG A 173 -10.68 -8.02 17.92
N VAL A 174 -11.38 -7.33 18.80
CA VAL A 174 -12.24 -6.19 18.48
C VAL A 174 -12.02 -5.07 19.48
N CYS A 175 -12.10 -3.83 19.04
CA CYS A 175 -12.10 -2.66 19.92
C CYS A 175 -12.81 -1.47 19.26
N GLU A 176 -13.31 -0.56 20.10
CA GLU A 176 -14.06 0.61 19.63
C GLU A 176 -13.19 1.87 19.52
N THR A 177 -11.93 1.81 19.97
CA THR A 177 -11.05 2.98 20.05
C THR A 177 -9.60 2.69 19.63
N LEU A 178 -8.92 3.69 19.05
CA LEU A 178 -7.51 3.58 18.66
C LEU A 178 -6.56 3.29 19.86
N PRO A 179 -6.73 3.89 21.05
CA PRO A 179 -5.89 3.57 22.20
C PRO A 179 -6.01 2.12 22.67
N GLU A 180 -7.21 1.52 22.60
CA GLU A 180 -7.39 0.09 22.89
C GLU A 180 -6.74 -0.78 21.84
N ALA A 181 -6.88 -0.41 20.56
CA ALA A 181 -6.24 -1.11 19.46
C ALA A 181 -4.71 -1.19 19.66
N LEU A 182 -4.07 -0.09 20.09
CA LEU A 182 -2.64 -0.09 20.39
C LEU A 182 -2.27 -1.06 21.50
N LYS A 183 -3.01 -1.06 22.62
CA LYS A 183 -2.77 -2.00 23.72
C LYS A 183 -2.84 -3.46 23.26
N ILE A 184 -3.82 -3.78 22.41
CA ILE A 184 -3.98 -5.12 21.83
C ILE A 184 -2.75 -5.46 20.97
N ILE A 185 -2.40 -4.59 20.03
CA ILE A 185 -1.25 -4.79 19.10
C ILE A 185 0.08 -4.93 19.86
N GLU A 186 0.25 -4.21 20.96
CA GLU A 186 1.45 -4.31 21.81
C GLU A 186 1.47 -5.58 22.67
N SER A 187 0.30 -6.11 23.04
CA SER A 187 0.18 -7.28 23.91
C SER A 187 0.34 -8.61 23.18
N GLU A 188 0.01 -8.67 21.88
CA GLU A 188 0.05 -9.90 21.11
C GLU A 188 0.36 -9.68 19.62
N PRO A 189 0.93 -10.67 18.90
CA PRO A 189 1.19 -10.54 17.47
C PRO A 189 -0.11 -10.49 16.65
N ILE A 190 -0.29 -9.40 15.90
CA ILE A 190 -1.42 -9.23 14.97
C ILE A 190 -0.98 -9.51 13.53
N ALA A 191 -1.77 -10.31 12.80
CA ALA A 191 -1.53 -10.58 11.39
C ALA A 191 -2.12 -9.50 10.50
N ALA A 192 -3.39 -9.15 10.76
CA ALA A 192 -4.10 -8.13 9.99
C ALA A 192 -4.91 -7.19 10.91
N VAL A 193 -4.98 -5.91 10.53
CA VAL A 193 -5.80 -4.89 11.18
C VAL A 193 -6.82 -4.36 10.17
N ALA A 194 -8.10 -4.48 10.47
CA ALA A 194 -9.19 -3.88 9.70
C ALA A 194 -9.75 -2.68 10.46
N CYS A 195 -9.53 -1.47 9.92
CA CYS A 195 -9.88 -0.22 10.58
C CYS A 195 -11.00 0.50 9.82
N ASP A 196 -11.99 0.96 10.56
CA ASP A 196 -13.13 1.71 10.05
C ASP A 196 -12.88 3.23 9.96
N SER A 197 -13.42 3.88 8.91
CA SER A 197 -13.35 5.32 8.67
C SER A 197 -13.98 6.16 9.77
N SER A 198 -14.99 5.63 10.49
CA SER A 198 -15.60 6.39 11.59
C SER A 198 -14.61 6.65 12.73
N LEU A 199 -13.60 5.78 12.89
CA LEU A 199 -12.44 6.00 13.76
C LEU A 199 -11.27 6.68 13.05
N ALA A 200 -11.29 6.63 11.72
CA ALA A 200 -10.26 7.14 10.85
C ALA A 200 -10.65 8.43 10.11
N SER A 201 -11.05 9.47 10.87
CA SER A 201 -10.87 10.85 10.42
C SER A 201 -9.35 11.17 10.26
N GLU A 202 -8.91 12.44 10.30
CA GLU A 202 -7.48 12.79 10.15
C GLU A 202 -6.51 11.88 10.96
N GLU A 203 -6.95 11.34 12.10
CA GLU A 203 -6.22 10.46 13.03
C GLU A 203 -5.95 9.02 12.52
N GLY A 204 -6.76 8.48 11.59
CA GLY A 204 -6.71 7.05 11.25
C GLY A 204 -5.63 6.66 10.25
N ALA A 205 -5.37 7.49 9.25
CA ALA A 205 -4.25 7.26 8.34
C ALA A 205 -2.91 7.39 9.09
N ASP A 206 -2.79 8.35 10.00
CA ASP A 206 -1.62 8.51 10.86
C ASP A 206 -1.45 7.31 11.80
N PHE A 207 -2.55 6.78 12.35
CA PHE A 207 -2.55 5.57 13.15
C PHE A 207 -2.07 4.34 12.35
N LEU A 208 -2.58 4.14 11.14
CA LEU A 208 -2.15 3.03 10.28
C LEU A 208 -0.68 3.17 9.85
N ALA A 209 -0.23 4.40 9.56
CA ALA A 209 1.17 4.70 9.30
C ALA A 209 2.05 4.37 10.52
N ALA A 210 1.60 4.70 11.74
CA ALA A 210 2.30 4.36 12.99
C ALA A 210 2.44 2.85 13.19
N ILE A 211 1.35 2.11 12.96
CA ILE A 211 1.35 0.64 13.03
C ILE A 211 2.37 0.10 12.04
N LYS A 212 2.37 0.58 10.79
CA LYS A 212 3.30 0.08 9.78
C LYS A 212 4.75 0.40 10.07
N GLN A 213 5.03 1.56 10.67
CA GLN A 213 6.39 1.91 11.07
C GLN A 213 6.91 0.99 12.19
N ARG A 214 6.07 0.66 13.17
CA ARG A 214 6.48 -0.16 14.32
C ARG A 214 6.39 -1.67 14.07
N PHE A 215 5.35 -2.10 13.36
CA PHE A 215 4.98 -3.48 13.09
C PHE A 215 4.81 -3.69 11.58
N PRO A 216 5.91 -3.68 10.80
CA PRO A 216 5.80 -3.59 9.34
C PRO A 216 5.21 -4.86 8.69
N ALA A 217 5.21 -5.98 9.43
CA ALA A 217 4.53 -7.22 9.04
C ALA A 217 3.00 -7.17 9.17
N VAL A 218 2.41 -6.27 9.96
CA VAL A 218 0.94 -6.18 10.15
C VAL A 218 0.27 -5.69 8.89
N VAL A 219 -0.64 -6.45 8.27
CA VAL A 219 -1.30 -6.04 7.02
C VAL A 219 -2.57 -5.24 7.32
N THR A 220 -2.77 -4.10 6.67
CA THR A 220 -3.82 -3.13 7.01
C THR A 220 -4.94 -3.11 5.98
N ILE A 221 -6.18 -3.24 6.43
CA ILE A 221 -7.42 -3.13 5.65
C ILE A 221 -8.14 -1.88 6.13
N PHE A 222 -8.58 -1.04 5.21
CA PHE A 222 -9.39 0.12 5.51
C PHE A 222 -10.84 -0.10 5.08
N MET A 223 -11.79 0.29 5.91
CA MET A 223 -13.22 0.23 5.62
C MET A 223 -13.79 1.64 5.68
N SER A 224 -14.31 2.18 4.59
CA SER A 224 -14.81 3.56 4.53
C SER A 224 -16.32 3.64 4.33
N ASP A 225 -16.97 4.60 4.99
CA ASP A 225 -18.40 4.94 4.79
C ASP A 225 -18.64 5.81 3.54
N SER A 226 -17.58 6.38 2.95
CA SER A 226 -17.66 7.22 1.77
C SER A 226 -16.58 6.85 0.74
N LYS A 227 -16.76 7.33 -0.50
CA LYS A 227 -15.72 7.26 -1.53
C LYS A 227 -14.93 8.58 -1.52
N ASP A 228 -13.78 8.61 -0.85
CA ASP A 228 -12.91 9.79 -0.81
C ASP A 228 -11.51 9.50 -1.39
N ALA A 229 -11.13 10.25 -2.43
CA ALA A 229 -9.88 10.05 -3.19
C ALA A 229 -8.68 10.41 -2.34
N ASN A 230 -8.82 11.51 -1.63
CA ASN A 230 -7.75 12.07 -0.83
C ASN A 230 -7.46 11.13 0.32
N GLU A 231 -8.51 10.58 0.95
CA GLU A 231 -8.39 9.55 1.96
C GLU A 231 -7.70 8.29 1.40
N ALA A 232 -8.21 7.74 0.31
CA ALA A 232 -7.64 6.54 -0.32
C ALA A 232 -6.16 6.74 -0.70
N ILE A 233 -5.84 7.84 -1.40
CA ILE A 233 -4.46 8.18 -1.80
C ILE A 233 -3.55 8.35 -0.59
N ARG A 234 -4.02 9.06 0.45
CA ARG A 234 -3.26 9.25 1.70
C ARG A 234 -2.98 7.91 2.36
N LEU A 235 -3.98 7.05 2.46
CA LEU A 235 -3.85 5.72 3.05
C LEU A 235 -2.89 4.82 2.28
N ILE A 236 -2.81 4.92 0.97
CA ILE A 236 -1.83 4.16 0.18
C ILE A 236 -0.41 4.69 0.42
N ASN A 237 -0.25 6.01 0.34
CA ASN A 237 1.07 6.64 0.37
C ASN A 237 1.69 6.66 1.77
N GLU A 238 0.88 6.88 2.80
CA GLU A 238 1.30 7.05 4.19
C GLU A 238 0.95 5.82 5.04
N GLY A 239 -0.31 5.37 4.96
CA GLY A 239 -0.81 4.23 5.74
C GLY A 239 -0.41 2.85 5.20
N GLN A 240 0.14 2.78 3.98
CA GLN A 240 0.45 1.55 3.24
C GLN A 240 -0.68 0.52 3.31
N ILE A 241 -1.92 0.96 3.07
CA ILE A 241 -3.06 0.06 3.10
C ILE A 241 -2.95 -1.04 2.05
N PHE A 242 -3.38 -2.23 2.42
CA PHE A 242 -3.43 -3.39 1.54
C PHE A 242 -4.77 -3.50 0.81
N ARG A 243 -5.87 -3.11 1.48
CA ARG A 243 -7.24 -3.13 0.92
C ARG A 243 -8.04 -1.90 1.36
N TYR A 244 -8.92 -1.41 0.49
CA TYR A 244 -9.86 -0.32 0.75
C TYR A 244 -11.29 -0.77 0.40
N LEU A 245 -12.12 -1.00 1.42
CA LEU A 245 -13.49 -1.47 1.25
C LEU A 245 -14.47 -0.33 1.52
N VAL A 246 -15.35 -0.03 0.56
CA VAL A 246 -16.39 1.00 0.73
C VAL A 246 -17.69 0.35 1.20
N LYS A 247 -18.26 0.86 2.29
CA LYS A 247 -19.53 0.43 2.85
C LYS A 247 -20.71 1.01 2.03
N PRO A 248 -21.81 0.24 1.85
CA PRO A 248 -21.91 -1.17 2.16
C PRO A 248 -21.12 -2.03 1.17
N PHE A 249 -20.35 -3.00 1.68
CA PHE A 249 -19.64 -3.99 0.86
C PHE A 249 -20.24 -5.40 1.03
N PRO A 250 -20.14 -6.29 0.03
CA PRO A 250 -20.55 -7.68 0.17
C PRO A 250 -19.77 -8.40 1.26
N ARG A 251 -20.43 -9.29 2.02
CA ARG A 251 -19.79 -10.13 3.06
C ARG A 251 -18.54 -10.85 2.53
N GLN A 252 -18.61 -11.37 1.31
CA GLN A 252 -17.51 -12.10 0.68
C GLN A 252 -16.28 -11.21 0.43
N ALA A 253 -16.47 -9.92 0.15
CA ALA A 253 -15.37 -8.99 -0.07
C ALA A 253 -14.51 -8.83 1.20
N LEU A 254 -15.15 -8.73 2.36
CA LEU A 254 -14.43 -8.67 3.64
C LEU A 254 -13.71 -10.00 3.96
N ILE A 255 -14.35 -11.14 3.69
CA ILE A 255 -13.73 -12.47 3.87
C ILE A 255 -12.46 -12.58 3.05
N ASN A 256 -12.53 -12.26 1.76
CA ASN A 256 -11.39 -12.32 0.84
C ASN A 256 -10.27 -11.37 1.29
N ALA A 257 -10.62 -10.13 1.64
CA ALA A 257 -9.64 -9.13 2.10
C ALA A 257 -8.86 -9.62 3.34
N VAL A 258 -9.54 -10.21 4.33
CA VAL A 258 -8.90 -10.74 5.54
C VAL A 258 -8.04 -11.97 5.23
N GLN A 259 -8.52 -12.89 4.41
CA GLN A 259 -7.76 -14.08 4.00
C GLN A 259 -6.47 -13.69 3.27
N GLU A 260 -6.57 -12.80 2.29
CA GLU A 260 -5.41 -12.29 1.55
C GLU A 260 -4.44 -11.52 2.46
N ALA A 261 -4.95 -10.74 3.42
CA ALA A 261 -4.12 -10.01 4.37
C ALA A 261 -3.32 -10.95 5.29
N VAL A 262 -3.96 -12.01 5.81
CA VAL A 262 -3.29 -13.02 6.64
C VAL A 262 -2.27 -13.81 5.83
N GLN A 263 -2.59 -14.19 4.59
CA GLN A 263 -1.64 -14.82 3.68
C GLN A 263 -0.44 -13.91 3.43
N LYS A 264 -0.68 -12.63 3.15
CA LYS A 264 0.37 -11.64 2.93
C LYS A 264 1.25 -11.43 4.17
N HIS A 265 0.67 -11.44 5.36
CA HIS A 265 1.42 -11.39 6.62
C HIS A 265 2.39 -12.57 6.75
N SER A 266 1.97 -13.78 6.37
CA SER A 266 2.82 -14.97 6.39
C SER A 266 4.02 -14.84 5.45
N GLU A 267 3.81 -14.29 4.25
CA GLU A 267 4.89 -14.01 3.30
C GLU A 267 5.91 -13.00 3.87
N ILE A 268 5.42 -11.92 4.48
CA ILE A 268 6.28 -10.87 5.05
C ILE A 268 7.10 -11.38 6.24
N LYS A 269 6.52 -12.24 7.09
CA LYS A 269 7.22 -12.82 8.25
C LYS A 269 8.43 -13.69 7.90
N VAL A 270 8.44 -14.26 6.69
CA VAL A 270 9.55 -15.10 6.21
C VAL A 270 10.69 -14.24 5.64
N LEU A 271 10.49 -12.92 5.50
CA LEU A 271 11.53 -12.02 5.04
C LEU A 271 12.57 -11.72 6.15
N PRO A 272 13.86 -11.55 5.81
CA PRO A 272 14.89 -11.17 6.78
C PRO A 272 14.55 -9.87 7.53
N LYS A 273 14.77 -9.85 8.86
CA LYS A 273 14.42 -8.71 9.73
C LYS A 273 15.10 -7.39 9.32
N GLU A 274 16.28 -7.46 8.71
CA GLU A 274 17.03 -6.30 8.19
C GLU A 274 16.29 -5.56 7.06
N MET A 275 15.34 -6.22 6.40
CA MET A 275 14.54 -5.66 5.31
C MET A 275 13.21 -5.05 5.75
N ILE A 276 12.77 -5.39 6.96
CA ILE A 276 11.51 -4.93 7.54
C ILE A 276 11.66 -3.49 8.09
N SER A 277 12.88 -2.96 8.22
CA SER A 277 13.18 -1.69 8.88
C SER A 277 14.03 -0.75 8.02
N THR A 278 13.42 0.25 7.37
CA THR A 278 14.13 1.43 6.83
C THR A 278 13.70 2.75 7.49
N ALA A 279 12.90 2.73 8.56
CA ALA A 279 12.48 3.96 9.22
C ALA A 279 13.44 4.36 10.37
N PRO A 280 13.81 5.66 10.48
CA PRO A 280 14.61 6.17 11.60
C PRO A 280 13.92 5.91 12.94
N ARG A 281 14.75 5.75 14.00
CA ARG A 281 14.28 5.55 15.38
C ARG A 281 13.53 6.80 15.89
N VAL A 282 12.52 6.50 16.74
CA VAL A 282 11.91 7.30 17.82
C VAL A 282 10.66 8.11 17.47
N ILE A 283 9.54 7.77 18.14
CA ILE A 283 8.80 8.53 19.18
C ILE A 283 7.93 7.48 19.93
N SER A 284 7.73 7.64 21.24
CA SER A 284 6.82 6.75 22.00
C SER A 284 5.39 6.87 21.46
N PHE A 285 4.63 5.77 21.33
CA PHE A 285 3.21 5.82 20.92
C PHE A 285 2.39 6.83 21.75
N SER A 286 2.76 7.02 23.02
CA SER A 286 2.15 8.02 23.93
C SER A 286 2.37 9.45 23.45
N GLN A 287 3.56 9.77 22.94
CA GLN A 287 3.93 11.08 22.41
C GLN A 287 3.32 11.31 21.02
N MET A 288 3.22 10.28 20.18
CA MET A 288 2.53 10.39 18.88
C MET A 288 1.03 10.65 19.04
N LEU A 289 0.36 9.94 19.94
CA LEU A 289 -1.05 10.23 20.27
C LEU A 289 -1.21 11.61 20.93
N ALA A 290 -0.24 12.06 21.73
CA ALA A 290 -0.24 13.40 22.30
C ALA A 290 -0.06 14.48 21.22
N ASP A 291 0.79 14.26 20.21
CA ASP A 291 0.99 15.18 19.08
C ASP A 291 -0.23 15.22 18.15
N ILE A 292 -0.87 14.07 17.89
CA ILE A 292 -2.16 14.00 17.18
C ILE A 292 -3.22 14.79 17.95
N ARG A 293 -3.31 14.63 19.27
CA ARG A 293 -4.21 15.42 20.14
C ARG A 293 -3.86 16.91 20.17
N ARG A 294 -2.58 17.27 20.18
CA ARG A 294 -2.11 18.67 20.23
C ARG A 294 -2.45 19.43 18.94
N ARG A 295 -2.23 18.81 17.78
CA ARG A 295 -2.61 19.38 16.47
C ARG A 295 -4.12 19.59 16.33
N ARG A 296 -4.93 18.79 17.04
CA ARG A 296 -6.40 18.91 17.10
C ARG A 296 -6.86 20.14 17.89
N GLU A 297 -6.13 20.54 18.93
CA GLU A 297 -6.43 21.72 19.74
C GLU A 297 -6.01 23.01 19.03
N GLU A 298 -4.85 22.99 18.35
CA GLU A 298 -4.35 24.12 17.57
C GLU A 298 -5.26 24.45 16.36
N LYS A 299 -5.84 23.45 15.68
CA LYS A 299 -6.79 23.64 14.56
C LYS A 299 -8.21 24.08 14.97
N LYS A 300 -8.61 23.87 16.23
CA LYS A 300 -9.91 24.33 16.75
C LYS A 300 -9.88 25.76 17.28
N ALA A 301 -8.67 26.31 17.48
CA ALA A 301 -8.44 27.66 17.98
C ALA A 301 -8.40 28.73 16.87
N TYR A 302 -8.68 28.35 15.62
CA TYR A 302 -8.71 29.20 14.43
C TYR A 302 -10.03 29.00 13.68
#